data_AF-A0A7R9WY39-F1
#
_entry.id   AF-A0A7R9WY39-F1
#
_cell.length_a   1.000
_cell.length_b   1.000
_cell.length_c   1.000
_cell.angle_alpha   90.00
_cell.angle_beta   90.00
_cell.angle_gamma   90.00
#
_symmetry.space_group_name_H-M   'P 1'
#
loop_
_entity.id
_entity.type
_entity.pdbx_description
1 polymer ?
#
loop_
_entity_poly.entity_id
_entity_poly.type
_entity_poly.pdbx_seq_one_letter_code
_entity_poly.pdbx_strand_id
1 'polypeptide(L)'
;KQDVIHWPNRFRGVSEDDKALVTVDGVDIRIEEPQPFTEGWFSQKFKGPGVRYEVALSIVGGEIVWTNGPFPCGMWNDLSIFRFGLKNKLMDGEVVVADKGYIGDERVLPPKYVTDKILRARHETVNRRLKHWACMRNAWRHDTDKHILAFNAVATITQIELVGGSPLFDPFPVVERKLARMRLREALGEHLDRVMEADPNDSRTT
;
A
#
# COMPACT_ATOMS: atom_id res chain seq x y z
N LYS A 1 -13.10 18.54 10.68
CA LYS A 1 -11.64 18.30 10.55
C LYS A 1 -11.39 17.94 9.10
N GLN A 2 -10.45 18.60 8.44
CA GLN A 2 -10.07 18.27 7.08
C GLN A 2 -9.03 17.16 7.19
N ASP A 3 -9.38 15.93 6.78
CA ASP A 3 -8.46 14.80 6.84
C ASP A 3 -7.31 15.06 5.84
N VAL A 4 -6.04 14.94 6.24
CA VAL A 4 -4.94 15.29 5.31
C VAL A 4 -4.67 14.18 4.29
N ILE A 5 -4.92 12.94 4.69
CA ILE A 5 -4.88 11.75 3.85
C ILE A 5 -6.30 11.50 3.34
N HIS A 6 -6.50 11.63 2.03
CA HIS A 6 -7.80 11.54 1.41
C HIS A 6 -7.81 10.49 0.30
N TRP A 7 -8.63 9.44 0.48
CA TRP A 7 -8.79 8.37 -0.51
C TRP A 7 -9.18 8.86 -1.93
N PRO A 8 -10.05 9.88 -2.10
CA PRO A 8 -10.36 10.40 -3.43
C PRO A 8 -9.18 11.05 -4.17
N ASN A 9 -8.08 11.40 -3.49
CA ASN A 9 -6.90 11.97 -4.16
C ASN A 9 -6.26 11.00 -5.16
N ARG A 10 -6.55 9.69 -5.07
CA ARG A 10 -6.11 8.71 -6.08
C ARG A 10 -6.61 9.01 -7.50
N PHE A 11 -7.69 9.77 -7.64
CA PHE A 11 -8.23 10.20 -8.93
C PHE A 11 -7.56 11.44 -9.52
N ARG A 12 -6.60 12.05 -8.81
CA ARG A 12 -5.95 13.27 -9.32
C ARG A 12 -5.04 12.94 -10.50
N GLY A 13 -5.34 13.55 -11.65
CA GLY A 13 -4.53 13.41 -12.86
C GLY A 13 -4.65 12.07 -13.56
N VAL A 14 -5.66 11.25 -13.24
CA VAL A 14 -5.94 9.96 -13.88
C VAL A 14 -7.06 10.08 -14.91
N SER A 15 -7.12 9.15 -15.87
CA SER A 15 -8.23 9.03 -16.83
C SER A 15 -9.35 8.17 -16.26
N GLU A 16 -10.58 8.33 -16.74
CA GLU A 16 -11.73 7.50 -16.32
C GLU A 16 -11.53 6.00 -16.60
N ASP A 17 -10.78 5.64 -17.65
CA ASP A 17 -10.48 4.24 -17.97
C ASP A 17 -9.38 3.61 -17.08
N ASP A 18 -8.63 4.41 -16.31
CA ASP A 18 -7.50 3.89 -15.54
C ASP A 18 -8.04 3.10 -14.33
N LYS A 19 -7.75 1.79 -14.28
CA LYS A 19 -8.23 0.90 -13.19
C LYS A 19 -7.23 0.69 -12.08
N ALA A 20 -5.94 0.83 -12.37
CA ALA A 20 -4.87 0.76 -11.39
C ALA A 20 -4.46 2.16 -10.97
N LEU A 21 -4.94 2.59 -9.80
CA LEU A 21 -4.80 3.98 -9.33
C LEU A 21 -3.84 4.14 -8.16
N VAL A 22 -3.57 3.06 -7.42
CA VAL A 22 -2.73 3.07 -6.23
C VAL A 22 -1.73 1.92 -6.22
N THR A 23 -0.59 2.16 -5.59
CA THR A 23 0.31 1.10 -5.15
C THR A 23 0.17 0.88 -3.65
N VAL A 24 0.40 -0.34 -3.17
CA VAL A 24 0.32 -0.68 -1.75
C VAL A 24 1.54 -1.48 -1.28
N ASP A 25 2.00 -1.19 -0.06
CA ASP A 25 3.11 -1.88 0.60
C ASP A 25 2.91 -1.93 2.12
N GLY A 26 3.51 -2.95 2.75
CA GLY A 26 3.50 -3.15 4.19
C GLY A 26 4.75 -2.58 4.87
N VAL A 27 4.57 -1.75 5.91
CA VAL A 27 5.65 -1.20 6.73
C VAL A 27 5.63 -1.78 8.15
N ASP A 28 6.68 -2.51 8.51
CA ASP A 28 6.84 -3.12 9.84
C ASP A 28 7.58 -2.14 10.77
N ILE A 29 7.04 -1.90 11.96
CA ILE A 29 7.59 -1.02 12.98
C ILE A 29 7.85 -1.83 14.24
N ARG A 30 9.02 -1.64 14.86
CA ARG A 30 9.43 -2.35 16.07
C ARG A 30 8.60 -1.88 17.26
N ILE A 31 8.15 -2.82 18.07
CA ILE A 31 7.57 -2.56 19.37
C ILE A 31 8.42 -3.24 20.45
N GLU A 32 8.14 -2.93 21.71
CA GLU A 32 8.61 -3.72 22.83
C GLU A 32 7.87 -5.07 22.88
N GLU A 33 8.58 -6.14 23.27
CA GLU A 33 8.02 -7.50 23.31
C GLU A 33 6.81 -7.56 24.24
N PRO A 34 5.59 -7.79 23.71
CA PRO A 34 4.40 -7.88 24.54
C PRO A 34 4.49 -9.06 25.50
N GLN A 35 3.91 -8.90 26.69
CA GLN A 35 3.80 -9.97 27.68
C GLN A 35 2.34 -10.44 27.81
N PRO A 36 2.07 -11.76 27.82
CA PRO A 36 3.05 -12.85 27.67
C PRO A 36 3.63 -12.93 26.24
N PHE A 37 4.86 -13.45 26.13
CA PHE A 37 5.52 -13.67 24.83
C PHE A 37 4.62 -14.51 23.89
N THR A 38 4.55 -14.08 22.64
CA THR A 38 3.91 -14.85 21.56
C THR A 38 4.58 -14.54 20.23
N GLU A 39 4.77 -15.58 19.40
CA GLU A 39 5.30 -15.43 18.04
C GLU A 39 4.38 -14.59 17.13
N GLY A 40 3.14 -14.31 17.56
CA GLY A 40 2.19 -13.48 16.83
C GLY A 40 2.65 -12.05 16.53
N TRP A 41 3.66 -11.54 17.24
CA TRP A 41 4.25 -10.23 16.97
C TRP A 41 5.53 -10.30 16.12
N PHE A 42 6.03 -11.48 15.79
CA PHE A 42 7.34 -11.63 15.18
C PHE A 42 7.40 -11.10 13.74
N SER A 43 8.27 -10.10 13.50
CA SER A 43 8.60 -9.63 12.16
C SER A 43 9.90 -10.26 11.67
N GLN A 44 9.82 -10.94 10.52
CA GLN A 44 10.99 -11.45 9.80
C GLN A 44 11.95 -10.34 9.35
N LYS A 45 11.45 -9.11 9.11
CA LYS A 45 12.26 -7.99 8.59
C LYS A 45 13.36 -7.56 9.57
N PHE A 46 13.12 -7.69 10.86
CA PHE A 46 14.10 -7.31 11.89
C PHE A 46 14.27 -8.35 13.01
N LYS A 47 13.72 -9.56 12.84
CA LYS A 47 13.86 -10.70 13.75
C LYS A 47 13.48 -10.36 15.19
N GLY A 48 12.30 -9.77 15.38
CA GLY A 48 11.81 -9.36 16.71
C GLY A 48 10.35 -8.89 16.68
N PRO A 49 9.81 -8.38 17.79
CA PRO A 49 8.41 -8.00 17.93
C PRO A 49 8.08 -6.72 17.16
N GLY A 50 6.95 -6.74 16.45
CA GLY A 50 6.57 -5.70 15.53
C GLY A 50 5.08 -5.62 15.22
N VAL A 51 4.69 -4.43 14.77
CA VAL A 51 3.40 -4.18 14.12
C VAL A 51 3.61 -3.79 12.67
N ARG A 52 2.66 -4.15 11.82
CA ARG A 52 2.61 -3.82 10.42
C ARG A 52 1.50 -2.83 10.13
N TYR A 53 1.80 -1.87 9.27
CA TYR A 53 0.82 -1.01 8.64
C TYR A 53 0.81 -1.25 7.14
N GLU A 54 -0.36 -1.20 6.53
CA GLU A 54 -0.54 -1.09 5.08
C GLU A 54 -0.58 0.39 4.72
N VAL A 55 0.20 0.80 3.72
CA VAL A 55 0.25 2.17 3.21
C VAL A 55 0.06 2.14 1.69
N ALA A 56 -0.92 2.90 1.19
CA ALA A 56 -1.14 3.04 -0.25
C ALA A 56 -0.89 4.46 -0.75
N LEU A 57 -0.23 4.51 -1.91
CA LEU A 57 0.20 5.73 -2.58
C LEU A 57 -0.56 5.90 -3.91
N SER A 58 -0.97 7.12 -4.25
CA SER A 58 -1.50 7.40 -5.59
C SER A 58 -0.40 7.18 -6.63
N ILE A 59 -0.70 6.44 -7.70
CA ILE A 59 0.31 6.15 -8.73
C ILE A 59 0.73 7.45 -9.41
N VAL A 60 -0.21 8.29 -9.85
CA VAL A 60 0.12 9.54 -10.55
C VAL A 60 0.70 10.60 -9.61
N GLY A 61 0.00 10.92 -8.51
CA GLY A 61 0.38 12.04 -7.65
C GLY A 61 1.46 11.72 -6.61
N GLY A 62 1.62 10.45 -6.21
CA GLY A 62 2.57 10.06 -5.16
C GLY A 62 2.15 10.42 -3.73
N GLU A 63 0.90 10.82 -3.54
CA GLU A 63 0.36 11.12 -2.22
C GLU A 63 0.05 9.84 -1.46
N ILE A 64 0.18 9.87 -0.14
CA ILE A 64 -0.44 8.87 0.73
C ILE A 64 -1.95 9.08 0.67
N VAL A 65 -2.68 8.05 0.28
CA VAL A 65 -4.16 8.09 0.13
C VAL A 65 -4.87 7.13 1.08
N TRP A 66 -4.14 6.20 1.67
CA TRP A 66 -4.66 5.21 2.60
C TRP A 66 -3.57 4.69 3.54
N THR A 67 -3.97 4.46 4.79
CA THR A 67 -3.18 3.80 5.82
C THR A 67 -4.08 2.88 6.64
N ASN A 68 -3.60 1.70 6.99
CA ASN A 68 -4.36 0.73 7.79
C ASN A 68 -3.45 -0.05 8.73
N GLY A 69 -3.90 -0.30 9.97
CA GLY A 69 -3.12 -0.93 11.04
C GLY A 69 -3.28 -0.21 12.38
N PRO A 70 -2.52 -0.61 13.41
CA PRO A 70 -1.46 -1.62 13.41
C PRO A 70 -1.99 -3.06 13.43
N PHE A 71 -1.27 -3.97 12.77
CA PHE A 71 -1.51 -5.42 12.81
C PHE A 71 -0.29 -6.15 13.39
N PRO A 72 -0.44 -7.18 14.24
CA PRO A 72 0.69 -7.99 14.70
C PRO A 72 1.42 -8.69 13.54
N CYS A 73 2.73 -8.47 13.39
CA CYS A 73 3.51 -8.93 12.22
C CYS A 73 3.51 -10.45 12.00
N GLY A 74 3.48 -11.23 13.08
CA GLY A 74 3.52 -12.69 13.01
C GLY A 74 2.16 -13.32 12.69
N MET A 75 1.06 -12.59 12.94
CA MET A 75 -0.31 -13.07 12.67
C MET A 75 -0.86 -12.59 11.34
N TRP A 76 -0.39 -11.44 10.83
CA TRP A 76 -0.93 -10.80 9.64
C TRP A 76 0.13 -10.63 8.56
N ASN A 77 -0.10 -11.27 7.43
CA ASN A 77 0.67 -11.04 6.21
C ASN A 77 0.04 -9.91 5.37
N ASP A 78 0.79 -9.40 4.39
CA ASP A 78 0.38 -8.28 3.56
C ASP A 78 -0.95 -8.53 2.82
N LEU A 79 -1.12 -9.70 2.22
CA LEU A 79 -2.35 -10.12 1.55
C LEU A 79 -3.57 -10.12 2.49
N SER A 80 -3.43 -10.61 3.72
CA SER A 80 -4.52 -10.66 4.70
C SER A 80 -4.96 -9.26 5.13
N ILE A 81 -4.01 -8.34 5.29
CA ILE A 81 -4.28 -6.93 5.63
C ILE A 81 -5.01 -6.25 4.46
N PHE A 82 -4.56 -6.47 3.23
CA PHE A 82 -5.20 -5.94 2.02
C PHE A 82 -6.67 -6.37 1.91
N ARG A 83 -6.95 -7.66 2.07
CA ARG A 83 -8.31 -8.21 2.01
C ARG A 83 -9.20 -7.67 3.13
N PHE A 84 -8.63 -7.44 4.31
CA PHE A 84 -9.35 -6.90 5.45
C PHE A 84 -9.72 -5.43 5.26
N GLY A 85 -8.81 -4.62 4.70
CA GLY A 85 -8.97 -3.17 4.57
C GLY A 85 -9.15 -2.70 3.13
N LEU A 86 -8.02 -2.43 2.46
CA LEU A 86 -7.97 -1.69 1.20
C LEU A 86 -8.82 -2.31 0.09
N LYS A 87 -8.92 -3.64 0.00
CA LYS A 87 -9.74 -4.32 -1.02
C LYS A 87 -11.18 -3.80 -1.03
N ASN A 88 -11.74 -3.54 0.15
CA ASN A 88 -13.12 -3.09 0.35
C ASN A 88 -13.32 -1.60 0.02
N LYS A 89 -12.24 -0.86 -0.26
CA LYS A 89 -12.27 0.55 -0.68
C LYS A 89 -12.21 0.73 -2.19
N LEU A 90 -11.84 -0.32 -2.92
CA LEU A 90 -11.73 -0.32 -4.37
C LEU A 90 -13.12 -0.34 -5.01
N MET A 91 -13.31 0.52 -6.01
CA MET A 91 -14.51 0.48 -6.85
C MET A 91 -14.52 -0.76 -7.75
N ASP A 92 -15.66 -1.04 -8.38
CA ASP A 92 -15.77 -2.17 -9.28
C ASP A 92 -14.80 -2.05 -10.46
N GLY A 93 -14.04 -3.12 -10.67
CA GLY A 93 -12.96 -3.18 -11.66
C GLY A 93 -11.69 -2.41 -11.29
N GLU A 94 -11.63 -1.68 -10.16
CA GLU A 94 -10.37 -1.12 -9.67
C GLU A 94 -9.45 -2.23 -9.13
N VAL A 95 -8.16 -2.06 -9.41
CA VAL A 95 -7.09 -2.95 -8.94
C VAL A 95 -5.97 -2.12 -8.32
N VAL A 96 -5.12 -2.77 -7.52
CA VAL A 96 -3.93 -2.17 -6.92
C VAL A 96 -2.67 -2.78 -7.49
N VAL A 97 -1.58 -2.03 -7.50
CA VAL A 97 -0.26 -2.56 -7.85
C VAL A 97 0.50 -2.85 -6.56
N ALA A 98 0.92 -4.09 -6.36
CA ALA A 98 1.56 -4.51 -5.12
C ALA A 98 2.61 -5.58 -5.35
N ASP A 99 3.51 -5.76 -4.40
CA ASP A 99 4.59 -6.74 -4.51
C ASP A 99 4.10 -8.20 -4.42
N LYS A 100 5.05 -9.15 -4.43
CA LYS A 100 4.72 -10.58 -4.40
C LYS A 100 4.01 -11.02 -3.11
N GLY A 101 4.13 -10.28 -2.01
CA GLY A 101 3.46 -10.57 -0.75
C GLY A 101 1.94 -10.44 -0.82
N TYR A 102 1.42 -9.78 -1.86
CA TYR A 102 0.00 -9.59 -2.12
C TYR A 102 -0.55 -10.53 -3.22
N ILE A 103 0.27 -11.45 -3.76
CA ILE A 103 -0.22 -12.42 -4.76
C ILE A 103 -1.26 -13.35 -4.13
N GLY A 104 -2.34 -13.59 -4.87
CA GLY A 104 -3.44 -14.47 -4.46
C GLY A 104 -4.80 -13.78 -4.44
N ASP A 105 -4.88 -12.48 -4.77
CA ASP A 105 -6.13 -11.75 -4.96
C ASP A 105 -6.22 -11.21 -6.39
N GLU A 106 -7.38 -11.35 -7.02
CA GLU A 106 -7.64 -10.86 -8.39
C GLU A 106 -7.52 -9.35 -8.50
N ARG A 107 -7.75 -8.60 -7.40
CA ARG A 107 -7.66 -7.14 -7.38
C ARG A 107 -6.22 -6.64 -7.23
N VAL A 108 -5.23 -7.52 -7.30
CA VAL A 108 -3.79 -7.19 -7.20
C VAL A 108 -3.10 -7.48 -8.53
N LEU A 109 -2.56 -6.42 -9.13
CA LEU A 109 -1.65 -6.50 -10.27
C LEU A 109 -0.19 -6.57 -9.77
N PRO A 110 0.59 -7.56 -10.25
CA PRO A 110 2.01 -7.63 -9.96
C PRO A 110 2.79 -6.42 -10.53
N PRO A 111 3.89 -5.98 -9.90
CA PRO A 111 4.57 -4.74 -10.31
C PRO A 111 5.28 -4.87 -11.65
N LYS A 112 5.53 -6.09 -12.15
CA LYS A 112 6.21 -6.35 -13.43
C LYS A 112 5.54 -5.70 -14.64
N TYR A 113 4.25 -5.42 -14.50
CA TYR A 113 3.41 -4.75 -15.50
C TYR A 113 3.52 -3.24 -15.49
N VAL A 114 4.15 -2.71 -14.45
CA VAL A 114 4.38 -1.30 -14.21
C VAL A 114 5.87 -1.12 -13.97
N THR A 115 6.37 0.09 -13.79
CA THR A 115 7.79 0.32 -13.52
C THR A 115 8.16 -0.13 -12.09
N ASP A 116 8.25 -1.46 -11.86
CA ASP A 116 8.47 -2.11 -10.54
C ASP A 116 9.52 -1.40 -9.69
N LYS A 117 10.72 -1.18 -10.24
CA LYS A 117 11.83 -0.53 -9.53
C LYS A 117 11.46 0.86 -8.99
N ILE A 118 10.73 1.64 -9.79
CA ILE A 118 10.35 3.01 -9.46
C ILE A 118 9.26 3.00 -8.39
N LEU A 119 8.23 2.17 -8.54
CA LEU A 119 7.13 2.07 -7.56
C LEU A 119 7.63 1.59 -6.20
N ARG A 120 8.52 0.60 -6.18
CA ARG A 120 9.19 0.16 -4.93
C ARG A 120 10.03 1.27 -4.32
N ALA A 121 10.82 1.99 -5.12
CA ALA A 121 11.65 3.08 -4.60
C ALA A 121 10.80 4.23 -4.01
N ARG A 122 9.56 4.44 -4.49
CA ARG A 122 8.59 5.38 -3.89
C ARG A 122 8.15 4.90 -2.50
N HIS A 123 7.75 3.64 -2.37
CA HIS A 123 7.43 3.05 -1.07
C HIS A 123 8.63 3.05 -0.11
N GLU A 124 9.84 2.71 -0.57
CA GLU A 124 11.06 2.81 0.24
C GLU A 124 11.33 4.25 0.72
N THR A 125 11.04 5.25 -0.12
CA THR A 125 11.17 6.66 0.25
C THR A 125 10.14 7.05 1.32
N VAL A 126 8.87 6.70 1.14
CA VAL A 126 7.81 6.98 2.12
C VAL A 126 8.06 6.22 3.43
N ASN A 127 8.38 4.94 3.38
CA ASN A 127 8.70 4.11 4.54
C ASN A 127 9.88 4.69 5.33
N ARG A 128 10.89 5.25 4.63
CA ARG A 128 12.01 5.94 5.27
C ARG A 128 11.59 7.24 5.96
N ARG A 129 10.71 8.04 5.35
CA ARG A 129 10.16 9.26 5.97
C ARG A 129 9.32 8.94 7.19
N LEU A 130 8.45 7.91 7.12
CA LEU A 130 7.69 7.41 8.27
C LEU A 130 8.62 6.99 9.41
N LYS A 131 9.70 6.26 9.10
CA LYS A 131 10.70 5.78 10.07
C LYS A 131 11.81 6.79 10.41
N HIS A 132 11.72 8.03 9.93
CA HIS A 132 12.68 9.08 10.30
C HIS A 132 12.47 9.49 11.77
N TRP A 133 11.22 9.50 12.22
CA TRP A 133 10.79 9.91 13.54
C TRP A 133 11.21 8.89 14.59
N ALA A 134 11.76 9.34 15.72
CA ALA A 134 12.26 8.46 16.77
C ALA A 134 11.18 7.48 17.30
N CYS A 135 9.91 7.91 17.32
CA CYS A 135 8.76 7.08 17.70
C CYS A 135 8.45 5.93 16.73
N MET A 136 8.92 5.98 15.49
CA MET A 136 8.74 4.92 14.48
C MET A 136 10.06 4.21 14.15
N ARG A 137 11.20 4.86 14.45
CA ARG A 137 12.56 4.33 14.23
C ARG A 137 12.99 3.38 15.33
N ASN A 138 12.73 3.75 16.58
CA ASN A 138 13.10 2.98 17.76
C ASN A 138 11.94 2.03 18.11
N ALA A 139 12.22 1.04 18.95
CA ALA A 139 11.16 0.19 19.48
C ALA A 139 10.16 1.05 20.29
N TRP A 140 8.89 0.96 19.92
CA TRP A 140 7.81 1.62 20.63
C TRP A 140 7.53 0.95 21.97
N ARG A 141 7.47 1.73 23.05
CA ARG A 141 7.39 1.25 24.45
C ARG A 141 6.09 1.60 25.16
N HIS A 142 5.07 1.98 24.40
CA HIS A 142 3.76 2.31 24.93
C HIS A 142 2.69 1.39 24.33
N ASP A 143 1.46 1.54 24.79
CA ASP A 143 0.34 0.75 24.30
C ASP A 143 0.11 0.94 22.78
N THR A 144 -0.40 -0.10 22.13
CA THR A 144 -0.72 -0.10 20.70
C THR A 144 -1.75 0.97 20.32
N ASP A 145 -2.67 1.30 21.22
CA ASP A 145 -3.66 2.37 21.03
C ASP A 145 -3.01 3.76 20.91
N LYS A 146 -1.86 3.96 21.56
CA LYS A 146 -1.06 5.18 21.39
C LYS A 146 -0.21 5.11 20.12
N HIS A 147 0.21 3.90 19.73
CA HIS A 147 0.98 3.68 18.50
C HIS A 147 0.18 4.09 17.26
N ILE A 148 -1.11 3.73 17.17
CA ILE A 148 -1.95 4.12 16.03
C ILE A 148 -2.10 5.65 15.92
N LEU A 149 -2.26 6.35 17.05
CA LEU A 149 -2.33 7.80 17.08
C LEU A 149 -1.01 8.44 16.59
N ALA A 150 0.12 7.94 17.09
CA ALA A 150 1.44 8.41 16.69
C ALA A 150 1.73 8.14 15.21
N PHE A 151 1.38 6.95 14.71
CA PHE A 151 1.54 6.59 13.31
C PHE A 151 0.71 7.49 12.40
N ASN A 152 -0.57 7.70 12.73
CA ASN A 152 -1.45 8.57 11.94
C ASN A 152 -0.95 10.02 11.91
N ALA A 153 -0.40 10.52 13.01
CA ALA A 153 0.23 11.85 13.05
C ALA A 153 1.46 11.91 12.14
N VAL A 154 2.35 10.91 12.21
CA VAL A 154 3.56 10.84 11.37
C VAL A 154 3.20 10.70 9.88
N ALA A 155 2.22 9.85 9.54
CA ALA A 155 1.73 9.71 8.17
C ALA A 155 1.13 11.01 7.65
N THR A 156 0.37 11.72 8.48
CA THR A 156 -0.18 13.05 8.16
C THR A 156 0.94 14.07 7.89
N ILE A 157 1.94 14.16 8.77
CA ILE A 157 3.07 15.08 8.57
C ILE A 157 3.82 14.73 7.27
N THR A 158 4.08 13.44 7.04
CA THR A 158 4.74 12.97 5.82
C THR A 158 3.93 13.35 4.58
N GLN A 159 2.60 13.25 4.64
CA GLN A 159 1.71 13.68 3.57
C GLN A 159 1.76 15.21 3.34
N ILE A 160 1.84 16.01 4.40
CA ILE A 160 2.02 17.48 4.30
C ILE A 160 3.34 17.80 3.61
N GLU A 161 4.44 17.13 3.96
CA GLU A 161 5.74 17.33 3.31
C GLU A 161 5.72 16.95 1.82
N LEU A 162 5.03 15.85 1.48
CA LEU A 162 4.87 15.40 0.10
C LEU A 162 4.17 16.45 -0.77
N VAL A 163 3.05 17.02 -0.28
CA VAL A 163 2.28 18.03 -1.04
C VAL A 163 2.88 19.43 -0.93
N GLY A 164 3.61 19.73 0.14
CA GLY A 164 4.10 21.07 0.49
C GLY A 164 5.47 21.43 -0.08
N GLY A 165 6.11 20.56 -0.86
CA GLY A 165 7.35 20.89 -1.57
C GLY A 165 8.42 19.79 -1.61
N SER A 166 8.15 18.62 -1.03
CA SER A 166 9.06 17.46 -1.12
C SER A 166 8.37 16.25 -1.77
N PRO A 167 7.86 16.36 -3.01
CA PRO A 167 7.13 15.27 -3.66
C PRO A 167 8.02 14.06 -3.91
N LEU A 168 7.39 12.91 -4.14
CA LEU A 168 8.10 11.75 -4.68
C LEU A 168 8.51 12.02 -6.14
N PHE A 169 9.56 11.35 -6.60
CA PHE A 169 9.93 11.37 -8.01
C PHE A 169 8.79 10.78 -8.86
N ASP A 170 8.66 11.31 -10.09
CA ASP A 170 7.63 10.90 -11.05
C ASP A 170 7.85 9.44 -11.48
N PRO A 171 6.84 8.57 -11.35
CA PRO A 171 7.01 7.20 -11.76
C PRO A 171 7.01 6.97 -13.28
N PHE A 172 6.63 8.01 -14.04
CA PHE A 172 6.57 8.00 -15.48
C PHE A 172 7.38 9.19 -16.03
N PRO A 173 8.55 8.98 -16.65
CA PRO A 173 9.21 10.05 -17.40
C PRO A 173 8.20 10.72 -18.33
N VAL A 174 8.23 12.05 -18.46
CA VAL A 174 7.21 12.84 -19.19
C VAL A 174 6.90 12.28 -20.59
N VAL A 175 7.91 11.71 -21.25
CA VAL A 175 7.84 11.10 -22.59
C VAL A 175 7.08 9.76 -22.61
N GLU A 176 7.02 9.05 -21.49
CA GLU A 176 6.50 7.69 -21.38
C GLU A 176 5.13 7.60 -20.70
N ARG A 177 4.54 8.70 -20.20
CA ARG A 177 3.24 8.68 -19.50
C ARG A 177 2.14 7.98 -20.31
N LYS A 178 2.04 8.27 -21.61
CA LYS A 178 1.06 7.64 -22.50
C LYS A 178 1.36 6.15 -22.67
N LEU A 179 2.63 5.79 -22.86
CA LEU A 179 3.07 4.41 -23.05
C LEU A 179 2.91 3.56 -21.76
N ALA A 180 3.21 4.13 -20.60
CA ALA A 180 3.04 3.47 -19.32
C ALA A 180 1.57 3.25 -18.97
N ARG A 181 0.70 4.21 -19.29
CA ARG A 181 -0.77 4.02 -19.22
C ARG A 181 -1.24 2.92 -20.15
N MET A 182 -0.72 2.88 -21.39
CA MET A 182 -1.04 1.79 -22.33
C MET A 182 -0.61 0.43 -21.79
N ARG A 183 0.62 0.29 -21.30
CA ARG A 183 1.12 -0.96 -20.68
C ARG A 183 0.28 -1.40 -19.49
N LEU A 184 -0.15 -0.46 -18.66
CA LEU A 184 -1.01 -0.74 -17.51
C LEU A 184 -2.39 -1.26 -17.95
N ARG A 185 -2.94 -0.69 -19.03
CA ARG A 185 -4.21 -1.15 -19.64
C ARG A 185 -4.06 -2.52 -20.29
N GLU A 186 -3.00 -2.75 -21.05
CA GLU A 186 -2.69 -4.06 -21.65
C GLU A 186 -2.52 -5.14 -20.57
N ALA A 187 -1.72 -4.85 -19.55
CA ALA A 187 -1.50 -5.77 -18.42
C ALA A 187 -2.78 -6.08 -17.64
N LEU A 188 -3.64 -5.07 -17.47
CA LEU A 188 -4.96 -5.29 -16.87
C LEU A 188 -5.80 -6.22 -17.75
N GLY A 189 -5.82 -6.01 -19.07
CA GLY A 189 -6.50 -6.90 -20.02
C GLY A 189 -6.02 -8.33 -19.87
N GLU A 190 -4.71 -8.57 -19.99
CA GLU A 190 -4.12 -9.91 -19.81
C GLU A 190 -4.45 -10.54 -18.45
N HIS A 191 -4.48 -9.73 -17.39
CA HIS A 191 -4.78 -10.22 -16.04
C HIS A 191 -6.25 -10.60 -15.89
N LEU A 192 -7.16 -9.76 -16.38
CA LEU A 192 -8.60 -10.05 -16.39
C LEU A 192 -8.89 -11.30 -17.22
N ASP A 193 -8.30 -11.42 -18.40
CA ASP A 193 -8.44 -12.61 -19.26
C ASP A 193 -7.99 -13.88 -18.53
N ARG A 194 -6.83 -13.85 -17.85
CA ARG A 194 -6.36 -15.00 -17.06
C ARG A 194 -7.25 -15.33 -15.86
N VAL A 195 -7.80 -14.31 -15.18
CA VAL A 195 -8.73 -14.54 -14.06
C VAL A 195 -10.01 -15.20 -14.58
N MET A 196 -10.52 -14.75 -15.73
CA MET A 196 -11.69 -15.34 -16.38
C MET A 196 -11.44 -16.75 -16.89
N GLU A 197 -10.27 -17.04 -17.47
CA GLU A 197 -9.88 -18.39 -17.93
C GLU A 197 -9.65 -19.38 -16.77
N ALA A 198 -9.25 -18.87 -15.60
CA ALA A 198 -9.02 -19.68 -14.40
C ALA A 198 -10.31 -20.08 -13.67
N ASP A 199 -11.48 -19.52 -14.04
CA ASP A 199 -12.78 -19.88 -13.48
C ASP A 199 -13.73 -20.50 -14.54
N PRO A 200 -13.60 -21.81 -14.84
CA PRO A 200 -14.53 -22.49 -15.74
C PRO A 200 -15.89 -22.83 -15.09
N ASN A 201 -16.20 -22.37 -13.86
CA ASN A 201 -17.36 -22.88 -13.10
C ASN A 201 -18.14 -21.86 -12.24
N ASP A 202 -18.03 -20.54 -12.47
CA ASP A 202 -18.98 -19.59 -11.86
C ASP A 202 -20.36 -19.68 -12.52
N SER A 203 -21.14 -20.62 -12.01
CA SER A 203 -22.57 -20.82 -12.27
C SER A 203 -23.42 -20.16 -11.19
N ARG A 204 -23.09 -18.95 -10.73
CA ARG A 204 -24.01 -18.15 -9.90
C ARG A 204 -24.67 -17.05 -10.70
N THR A 205 -25.56 -17.47 -11.57
CA THR A 205 -26.77 -16.71 -11.91
C THR A 205 -27.97 -17.60 -11.59
N THR A 206 -28.41 -17.56 -10.33
CA THR A 206 -29.81 -17.64 -9.87
C THR A 206 -29.86 -17.49 -8.35
#